data_AF-A0A926BZ53-F1
#
_entry.id   AF-A0A926BZ53-F1
#
_cell.length_a   1.000
_cell.length_b   1.000
_cell.length_c   1.000
_cell.angle_alpha   90.00
_cell.angle_beta   90.00
_cell.angle_gamma   90.00
#
_symmetry.space_group_name_H-M   'P 1'
#
loop_
_entity.id
_entity.type
_entity.pdbx_description
1 polymer ?
#
loop_
_entity_poly.entity_id
_entity_poly.type
_entity_poly.pdbx_seq_one_letter_code
_entity_poly.pdbx_strand_id
1 'polypeptide(L)' 'EIAKQVGWNWNQWPFDHKFHLLLNLAIGGNWGGTKGIDDSIFPQKLEVDYVRVYPLRTN' A
#
# COMPACT_ATOMS: atom_id res chain seq x y z
N GLU A 1 11.73 11.32 -12.51
CA GLU A 1 10.33 11.56 -12.12
C GLU A 1 9.43 10.97 -13.18
N ILE A 2 8.43 10.17 -12.82
CA ILE A 2 7.41 9.73 -13.79
C ILE A 2 6.24 10.68 -13.60
N ALA A 3 6.11 11.64 -14.51
CA ALA A 3 5.03 12.61 -14.49
C ALA A 3 3.85 12.11 -15.33
N LYS A 4 2.65 12.59 -15.01
CA LYS A 4 1.45 12.40 -15.81
C LYS A 4 1.68 12.91 -17.23
N GLN A 5 1.41 12.07 -18.23
CA GLN A 5 1.50 12.47 -19.62
C GLN A 5 0.35 13.44 -19.97
N VAL A 6 0.64 14.38 -20.87
CA VAL A 6 -0.38 15.30 -21.40
C VAL A 6 -1.50 14.50 -22.07
N GLY A 7 -2.75 14.84 -21.74
CA GLY A 7 -3.94 14.19 -22.29
C GLY A 7 -4.44 12.97 -21.51
N TRP A 8 -3.68 12.47 -20.53
CA TRP A 8 -4.16 11.38 -19.66
C TRP A 8 -5.15 11.92 -18.62
N ASN A 9 -6.28 11.24 -18.46
CA ASN A 9 -7.29 11.57 -17.47
C ASN A 9 -7.07 10.82 -16.14
N TRP A 10 -7.96 11.06 -15.17
CA TRP A 10 -7.90 10.44 -13.85
C TRP A 10 -7.88 8.91 -13.86
N ASN A 11 -8.68 8.27 -14.73
CA ASN A 11 -8.75 6.81 -14.81
C ASN A 11 -7.46 6.21 -15.36
N GLN A 12 -6.64 7.01 -16.05
CA GLN A 12 -5.35 6.61 -16.62
C GLN A 12 -4.19 6.96 -15.69
N TRP A 13 -4.25 8.11 -15.00
CA TRP A 13 -3.24 8.56 -14.04
C TRP A 13 -3.87 9.34 -12.88
N PRO A 14 -4.16 8.65 -11.76
CA PRO A 14 -4.67 9.28 -10.55
C PRO A 14 -3.57 9.68 -9.56
N PHE A 15 -2.28 9.56 -9.90
CA PHE A 15 -1.18 9.67 -8.92
C PHE A 15 -0.58 11.09 -8.77
N ASP A 16 -1.35 12.13 -9.10
CA ASP A 16 -0.95 13.54 -9.12
C ASP A 16 -1.62 14.38 -8.02
N HIS A 17 -2.04 13.75 -6.93
CA HIS A 17 -2.60 14.41 -5.75
C HIS A 17 -2.00 13.85 -4.46
N LYS A 18 -2.37 14.43 -3.31
CA LYS A 18 -1.84 13.99 -2.00
C LYS A 18 -2.42 12.63 -1.61
N PHE A 19 -1.55 11.69 -1.27
CA PHE A 19 -1.90 10.41 -0.67
C PHE A 19 -1.48 10.38 0.81
N HIS A 20 -2.02 9.41 1.54
CA HIS A 20 -1.62 9.05 2.89
C HIS A 20 -1.18 7.58 2.92
N LEU A 21 -0.38 7.21 3.92
CA LEU A 21 0.07 5.83 4.10
C LEU A 21 -0.99 5.03 4.86
N LEU A 22 -1.17 3.76 4.46
CA LEU A 22 -1.93 2.76 5.22
C LEU A 22 -0.99 1.61 5.60
N LEU A 23 -1.10 1.14 6.84
CA LEU A 23 -0.41 -0.04 7.35
C LEU A 23 -1.46 -0.98 7.93
N ASN A 24 -1.48 -2.24 7.50
CA ASN A 24 -2.44 -3.21 7.99
C ASN A 24 -1.86 -4.63 8.00
N LEU A 25 -2.36 -5.45 8.92
CA LEU A 25 -2.18 -6.90 8.94
C LEU A 25 -3.55 -7.53 8.67
N ALA A 26 -3.86 -7.77 7.40
CA ALA A 26 -5.09 -8.47 7.03
C ALA A 26 -4.91 -9.98 7.24
N ILE A 27 -5.88 -10.64 7.87
CA ILE A 27 -5.93 -12.09 8.04
C ILE A 27 -7.27 -12.58 7.48
N GLY A 28 -7.23 -13.44 6.47
CA GLY A 28 -8.43 -13.90 5.77
C GLY A 28 -8.94 -12.96 4.67
N GLY A 29 -10.26 -12.82 4.58
CA GLY A 29 -10.95 -12.09 3.51
C GLY A 29 -11.04 -12.86 2.19
N ASN A 30 -11.72 -12.27 1.20
CA ASN A 30 -11.96 -12.90 -0.10
C ASN A 30 -10.68 -13.31 -0.84
N TRP A 31 -9.54 -12.73 -0.48
CA TRP A 31 -8.25 -13.02 -1.10
C TRP A 31 -7.29 -13.76 -0.16
N GLY A 32 -7.04 -13.21 1.03
CA GLY A 32 -6.12 -13.82 2.01
C GLY A 32 -6.68 -15.06 2.72
N GLY A 33 -7.99 -15.29 2.64
CA GLY A 33 -8.69 -16.43 3.26
C GLY A 33 -9.36 -17.33 2.23
N THR A 34 -8.92 -17.31 0.97
CA THR A 34 -9.49 -18.16 -0.10
C THR A 34 -9.51 -19.65 0.24
N LYS A 35 -8.64 -20.08 1.18
CA LYS A 35 -8.58 -21.45 1.70
C LYS A 35 -8.92 -21.55 3.19
N GLY A 36 -9.61 -20.56 3.74
CA GLY A 36 -9.83 -20.41 5.18
C GLY A 36 -8.64 -19.78 5.89
N ILE A 37 -8.75 -19.68 7.22
CA ILE A 37 -7.69 -19.24 8.13
C ILE A 37 -7.34 -20.45 9.00
N ASP A 38 -6.05 -20.71 9.19
CA ASP A 38 -5.58 -21.73 10.11
C ASP A 38 -5.46 -21.12 11.51
N ASP A 39 -6.29 -21.56 12.45
CA ASP A 39 -6.33 -21.02 13.81
C ASP A 39 -5.05 -21.30 14.61
N SER A 40 -4.23 -22.27 14.20
CA SER A 40 -2.97 -22.60 14.88
C SER A 40 -1.89 -21.52 14.71
N ILE A 41 -2.05 -20.60 13.75
CA ILE A 41 -1.06 -19.56 13.47
C ILE A 41 -1.11 -18.43 14.50
N PHE A 42 -2.13 -18.33 15.34
CA PHE A 42 -2.27 -17.19 16.26
C PHE A 42 -1.42 -17.37 17.54
N PRO A 43 -0.84 -16.29 18.08
CA PRO A 43 -0.96 -14.88 17.66
C PRO A 43 0.01 -14.47 16.54
N GLN A 44 -0.35 -13.40 15.79
CA GLN A 44 0.48 -12.79 14.74
C GLN A 44 0.74 -11.32 15.05
N LYS A 45 1.87 -10.78 14.57
CA LYS A 45 2.28 -9.38 14.80
C LYS A 45 2.81 -8.75 13.52
N LEU A 46 2.52 -7.46 13.34
CA LEU A 46 3.18 -6.58 12.37
C LEU A 46 4.06 -5.60 13.15
N GLU A 47 5.35 -5.90 13.24
CA GLU A 47 6.32 -5.07 13.96
C GLU A 47 6.96 -4.09 12.97
N VAL A 48 6.77 -2.78 13.21
CA VAL A 48 7.28 -1.71 12.35
C VAL A 48 8.16 -0.80 13.19
N ASP A 49 9.46 -0.86 12.95
CA ASP A 49 10.45 -0.02 13.65
C ASP A 49 10.40 1.44 13.17
N TYR A 50 10.32 1.67 11.85
CA TYR A 50 10.16 3.02 11.31
C TYR A 50 9.42 3.05 9.97
N VAL A 51 8.78 4.19 9.74
CA VAL A 51 8.34 4.65 8.42
C VAL A 51 9.06 5.95 8.13
N ARG A 52 9.72 6.04 6.99
CA ARG A 52 10.39 7.26 6.54
C ARG A 52 10.01 7.53 5.08
N VAL A 53 9.57 8.75 4.82
CA VAL A 53 9.23 9.22 3.47
C VAL A 53 10.12 10.41 3.17
N TYR A 54 10.80 10.36 2.03
CA TYR A 54 11.67 11.43 1.57
C TYR A 54 11.20 11.92 0.21
N PRO A 55 11.22 13.24 -0.03
CA PRO A 55 10.97 13.75 -1.36
C PRO A 55 12.09 13.31 -2.31
N LEU A 56 11.78 13.23 -3.60
CA LEU A 56 12.81 13.06 -4.62
C LEU A 56 13.79 14.24 -4.52
N ARG A 57 15.07 13.93 -4.33
CA ARG A 57 16.13 14.92 -4.33
C ARG A 57 16.60 15.12 -5.77
N THR A 58 16.42 16.32 -6.31
CA THR A 58 16.97 16.70 -7.62
C THR A 58 18.24 17.53 -7.40
N ASN A 59 19.25 17.30 -8.25
CA ASN A 59 20.49 18.09 -8.28
C ASN A 59 20.26 19.44 -8.96
#